data_AF-A0A0S3SWC4-F1
#
_entry.id   AF-A0A0S3SWC4-F1
#
_cell.length_a   1.000
_cell.length_b   1.000
_cell.length_c   1.000
_cell.angle_alpha   90.00
_cell.angle_beta   90.00
_cell.angle_gamma   90.00
#
_symmetry.space_group_name_H-M   'P 1'
#
loop_
_entity.id
_entity.type
_entity.pdbx_description
1 polymer ?
#
loop_
_entity_poly.entity_id
_entity_poly.type
_entity_poly.pdbx_seq_one_letter_code
_entity_poly.pdbx_strand_id
1 'polypeptide(L)'
;MFLSFIKISMTYEERFLFAALLMGGTYMLFLAGSVWYSREELPIESNLHKIYRIFKVALGKRYEKYPTSPSGYYWKDSKRGRSYEYHEGVRLLPPVPCLLRWLDKAAILEAEDSRESLELQEKNEKLCTVKEVSDVKSLVPMFCLCLAFFGYSLLLATENTFFISQASNMRSNITTSHNDISFLVLITVITRDATRTICHIISCAIGHFKIFSCIDNVCNKKAAIARIGLGMVCAIICSLIAWQVEVGRLKVSTYEDRRNSTVALLPQFSALGITKGLIEGGIENLFHGHVAKSMWSFDDAYKELVIGSGKLMIIPLVLSIPSWFGDTLDSSRLDKFYLTLGILNAVFLLVFCFYSLKYAYKEVRPEDDPAIED
;
A
#
# COMPACT_ATOMS: atom_id res chain seq x y z
N MET A 1 5.96 9.13 19.05
CA MET A 1 5.31 10.45 18.93
C MET A 1 4.89 11.02 20.29
N PHE A 2 4.12 10.29 21.11
CA PHE A 2 3.71 10.75 22.45
C PHE A 2 4.87 11.13 23.39
N LEU A 3 6.03 10.50 23.28
CA LEU A 3 7.21 10.80 24.13
C LEU A 3 7.85 12.17 23.85
N SER A 4 7.68 12.71 22.64
CA SER A 4 8.17 14.06 22.30
C SER A 4 7.40 15.16 23.02
N PHE A 5 6.16 14.88 23.43
CA PHE A 5 5.33 15.81 24.19
C PHE A 5 5.68 15.87 25.68
N ILE A 6 6.29 14.81 26.24
CA ILE A 6 6.38 14.62 27.69
C ILE A 6 7.57 15.35 28.32
N LYS A 7 8.67 15.62 27.58
CA LYS A 7 9.79 16.40 28.14
C LYS A 7 10.72 16.99 27.07
N ILE A 8 10.60 18.30 26.86
CA ILE A 8 11.45 19.08 25.95
C ILE A 8 12.87 19.22 26.49
N SER A 9 13.04 19.22 27.82
CA SER A 9 14.31 19.48 28.49
C SER A 9 15.24 18.27 28.59
N MET A 10 14.87 17.11 28.04
CA MET A 10 15.70 15.91 28.13
C MET A 10 16.76 15.87 27.05
N THR A 11 18.00 15.49 27.44
CA THR A 11 19.11 15.27 26.51
C THR A 11 18.80 14.09 25.58
N TYR A 12 19.53 13.98 24.45
CA TYR A 12 19.35 12.84 23.54
C TYR A 12 19.55 11.49 24.24
N GLU A 13 20.55 11.41 25.13
CA GLU A 13 20.83 10.22 25.92
C GLU A 13 19.64 9.83 26.80
N GLU A 14 19.03 10.78 27.50
CA GLU A 14 17.86 10.54 28.34
C GLU A 14 16.65 10.07 27.52
N ARG A 15 16.45 10.63 26.32
CA ARG A 15 15.36 10.22 25.41
C ARG A 15 15.54 8.79 24.91
N PHE A 16 16.76 8.43 24.50
CA PHE A 16 17.06 7.07 24.04
C PHE A 16 17.01 6.06 25.19
N LEU A 17 17.55 6.41 26.36
CA LEU A 17 17.49 5.58 27.56
C LEU A 17 16.03 5.32 27.95
N PHE A 18 15.21 6.36 28.00
CA PHE A 18 13.79 6.20 28.30
C PHE A 18 13.09 5.29 27.28
N ALA A 19 13.35 5.48 25.98
CA ALA A 19 12.77 4.62 24.94
C ALA A 19 13.21 3.16 25.10
N ALA A 20 14.48 2.91 25.43
CA ALA A 20 15.02 1.58 25.68
C ALA A 20 14.39 0.93 26.92
N LEU A 21 14.25 1.68 28.02
CA LEU A 21 13.59 1.21 29.23
C LEU A 21 12.11 0.89 28.99
N LEU A 22 11.40 1.73 28.23
CA LEU A 22 10.01 1.49 27.86
C LEU A 22 9.89 0.22 27.00
N MET A 23 10.74 0.08 25.98
CA MET A 23 10.78 -1.12 25.13
C MET A 23 11.05 -2.38 25.96
N GLY A 24 12.07 -2.35 26.82
CA GLY A 24 12.39 -3.45 27.73
C GLY A 24 11.24 -3.80 28.68
N GLY A 25 10.59 -2.80 29.26
CA GLY A 25 9.42 -2.98 30.11
C GLY A 25 8.23 -3.61 29.37
N THR A 26 7.91 -3.13 28.16
CA THR A 26 6.85 -3.71 27.33
C THR A 26 7.16 -5.14 26.90
N TYR A 27 8.43 -5.46 26.63
CA TYR A 27 8.87 -6.81 26.30
C TYR A 27 8.74 -7.76 27.49
N MET A 28 9.11 -7.31 28.70
CA MET A 28 8.91 -8.10 29.92
C MET A 28 7.43 -8.33 30.21
N LEU A 29 6.57 -7.33 29.99
CA LEU A 29 5.12 -7.50 30.09
C LEU A 29 4.58 -8.53 29.08
N PHE A 30 5.09 -8.52 27.84
CA PHE A 30 4.76 -9.52 26.82
C PHE A 30 5.17 -10.94 27.26
N LEU A 31 6.38 -11.12 27.80
CA LEU A 31 6.85 -12.41 28.31
C LEU A 31 6.06 -12.87 29.54
N ALA A 32 5.74 -11.97 30.47
CA ALA A 32 4.86 -12.29 31.60
C ALA A 32 3.47 -12.72 31.11
N GLY A 33 2.98 -12.09 30.04
CA GLY A 33 1.73 -12.40 29.36
C GLY A 33 1.68 -13.76 28.67
N SER A 34 2.84 -14.37 28.35
CA SER A 34 2.91 -15.51 27.42
C SER A 34 2.20 -16.76 27.91
N VAL A 35 2.00 -16.90 29.22
CA VAL A 35 1.28 -18.02 29.83
C VAL A 35 -0.23 -17.93 29.57
N TRP A 36 -0.77 -16.72 29.38
CA TRP A 36 -2.19 -16.49 29.12
C TRP A 36 -2.52 -16.34 27.63
N TYR A 37 -1.52 -16.36 26.74
CA TYR A 37 -1.76 -16.28 25.31
C TYR A 37 -2.29 -17.61 24.79
N SER A 38 -3.46 -17.57 24.14
CA SER A 38 -3.96 -18.68 23.36
C SER A 38 -3.06 -18.88 22.14
N ARG A 39 -2.50 -20.08 22.00
CA ARG A 39 -1.72 -20.42 20.80
C ARG A 39 -2.71 -20.73 19.69
N GLU A 40 -2.78 -19.85 18.71
CA GLU A 40 -3.48 -20.15 17.47
C GLU A 40 -2.69 -21.26 16.74
N GLU A 41 -3.41 -22.28 16.25
CA GLU A 41 -2.79 -23.33 15.45
C GLU A 41 -2.27 -22.71 14.15
N LEU A 42 -0.95 -22.59 14.05
CA LEU A 42 -0.32 -22.10 12.82
C LEU A 42 -0.58 -23.12 11.71
N PRO A 43 -0.92 -22.65 10.49
CA PRO A 43 -1.03 -23.55 9.35
C PRO A 43 0.28 -24.31 9.17
N ILE A 44 0.17 -25.61 8.82
CA ILE A 44 1.32 -26.53 8.63
C ILE A 44 2.35 -25.96 7.64
N GLU A 45 1.89 -25.15 6.69
CA GLU A 45 2.72 -24.45 5.71
C GLU A 45 2.55 -22.93 5.85
N SER A 46 3.66 -22.18 5.83
CA SER A 46 3.61 -20.72 5.82
C SER A 46 3.16 -20.19 4.45
N ASN A 47 2.43 -19.08 4.43
CA ASN A 47 2.01 -18.45 3.18
C ASN A 47 3.20 -18.03 2.29
N LEU A 48 4.35 -17.70 2.87
CA LEU A 48 5.57 -17.41 2.11
C LEU A 48 6.15 -18.65 1.44
N HIS A 49 6.20 -19.77 2.17
CA HIS A 49 6.65 -21.05 1.60
C HIS A 49 5.75 -21.49 0.46
N LYS A 50 4.43 -21.32 0.63
CA LYS A 50 3.43 -21.58 -0.39
C LYS A 50 3.65 -20.78 -1.67
N ILE A 51 3.90 -19.48 -1.55
CA ILE A 51 4.25 -18.61 -2.69
C ILE A 51 5.53 -19.13 -3.36
N TYR A 52 6.58 -19.38 -2.58
CA TYR A 52 7.87 -19.88 -3.10
C TYR A 52 7.71 -21.21 -3.86
N ARG A 53 6.97 -22.17 -3.28
CA ARG A 53 6.66 -23.47 -3.89
C ARG A 53 5.98 -23.30 -5.25
N ILE A 54 4.93 -22.47 -5.31
CA ILE A 54 4.19 -22.22 -6.55
C ILE A 54 5.11 -21.62 -7.61
N PHE A 55 5.94 -20.64 -7.25
CA PHE A 55 6.91 -20.04 -8.17
C PHE A 55 7.92 -21.07 -8.67
N LYS A 56 8.47 -21.89 -7.79
CA LYS A 56 9.43 -22.95 -8.12
C LYS A 56 8.84 -23.96 -9.11
N VAL A 57 7.63 -24.48 -8.85
CA VAL A 57 6.96 -25.46 -9.72
C VAL A 57 6.59 -24.82 -11.06
N ALA A 58 6.01 -23.62 -11.05
CA ALA A 58 5.62 -22.93 -12.27
C ALA A 58 6.84 -22.57 -13.15
N LEU A 59 8.00 -22.27 -12.56
CA LEU A 59 9.26 -22.06 -13.30
C LEU A 59 9.75 -23.36 -13.94
N GLY A 60 9.66 -24.49 -13.23
CA GLY A 60 9.99 -25.81 -13.78
C GLY A 60 9.11 -26.19 -14.97
N LYS A 61 7.80 -25.92 -14.87
CA LYS A 61 6.80 -26.24 -15.91
C LYS A 61 6.62 -25.13 -16.95
N ARG A 62 7.48 -24.10 -16.97
CA ARG A 62 7.26 -22.89 -17.78
C ARG A 62 7.16 -23.14 -19.28
N TYR A 63 7.75 -24.23 -19.78
CA TYR A 63 7.75 -24.59 -21.21
C TYR A 63 6.63 -25.55 -21.61
N GLU A 64 5.88 -26.10 -20.66
CA GLU A 64 4.77 -27.00 -20.96
C GLU A 64 3.63 -26.30 -21.69
N LYS A 65 2.90 -27.04 -22.52
CA LYS A 65 1.72 -26.52 -23.21
C LYS A 65 0.55 -26.43 -22.23
N TYR A 66 -0.32 -25.45 -22.45
CA TYR A 66 -1.55 -25.35 -21.65
C TYR A 66 -2.50 -26.51 -21.99
N PRO A 67 -3.24 -27.04 -21.01
CA PRO A 67 -4.19 -28.11 -21.25
C PRO A 67 -5.40 -27.61 -22.03
N THR A 68 -5.93 -28.45 -22.91
CA THR A 68 -7.12 -28.16 -23.73
C THR A 68 -8.43 -28.28 -22.94
N SER A 69 -8.40 -28.97 -21.79
CA SER A 69 -9.55 -29.19 -20.92
C SER A 69 -9.24 -28.75 -19.48
N PRO A 70 -10.22 -28.20 -18.72
CA PRO A 70 -10.05 -27.88 -17.30
C PRO A 70 -9.63 -29.09 -16.44
N SER A 71 -9.87 -30.31 -16.91
CA SER A 71 -9.44 -31.55 -16.23
C SER A 71 -7.92 -31.76 -16.21
N GLY A 72 -7.15 -31.02 -17.03
CA GLY A 72 -5.69 -31.08 -17.02
C GLY A 72 -5.02 -30.37 -15.83
N TYR A 73 -5.82 -29.81 -14.91
CA TYR A 73 -5.35 -29.14 -13.71
C TYR A 73 -5.66 -29.96 -12.44
N TYR A 74 -4.86 -29.76 -11.39
CA TYR A 74 -5.08 -30.40 -10.09
C TYR A 74 -6.14 -29.68 -9.24
N TRP A 75 -7.32 -30.31 -9.12
CA TRP A 75 -8.46 -29.82 -8.36
C TRP A 75 -8.70 -30.67 -7.11
N LYS A 76 -8.54 -30.08 -5.92
CA LYS A 76 -8.77 -30.76 -4.63
C LYS A 76 -10.24 -30.70 -4.18
N ASP A 77 -10.90 -29.54 -4.31
CA ASP A 77 -12.22 -29.31 -3.67
C ASP A 77 -13.32 -28.67 -4.55
N SER A 78 -13.09 -28.27 -5.81
CA SER A 78 -14.20 -27.79 -6.70
C SER A 78 -13.77 -27.57 -8.15
N LYS A 79 -14.53 -28.09 -9.12
CA LYS A 79 -14.34 -27.88 -10.58
C LYS A 79 -14.98 -26.57 -11.11
N ARG A 80 -15.58 -25.73 -10.27
CA ARG A 80 -16.51 -24.67 -10.72
C ARG A 80 -15.84 -23.28 -10.80
N GLY A 81 -15.95 -22.63 -11.96
CA GLY A 81 -15.85 -21.17 -12.14
C GLY A 81 -14.46 -20.52 -12.02
N ARG A 82 -13.37 -21.28 -11.85
CA ARG A 82 -12.00 -20.73 -11.71
C ARG A 82 -11.12 -20.87 -12.93
N SER A 83 -11.72 -21.19 -14.08
CA SER A 83 -11.00 -21.25 -15.36
C SER A 83 -11.77 -20.58 -16.48
N TYR A 84 -11.06 -20.08 -17.49
CA TYR A 84 -11.62 -19.51 -18.72
C TYR A 84 -10.83 -20.02 -19.94
N GLU A 85 -11.50 -20.12 -21.08
CA GLU A 85 -10.87 -20.47 -22.36
C GLU A 85 -10.15 -19.25 -22.95
N TYR A 86 -8.94 -19.45 -23.45
CA TYR A 86 -8.18 -18.41 -24.14
C TYR A 86 -7.32 -19.02 -25.25
N HIS A 87 -7.68 -18.77 -26.50
CA HIS A 87 -7.17 -19.49 -27.67
C HIS A 87 -7.31 -21.02 -27.49
N GLU A 88 -6.34 -21.82 -27.93
CA GLU A 88 -6.36 -23.30 -27.92
C GLU A 88 -6.15 -23.94 -26.52
N GLY A 89 -6.36 -23.21 -25.42
CA GLY A 89 -6.11 -23.76 -24.08
C GLY A 89 -6.91 -23.09 -22.95
N VAL A 90 -7.02 -23.81 -21.84
CA VAL A 90 -7.73 -23.39 -20.62
C VAL A 90 -6.76 -22.69 -19.67
N ARG A 91 -7.20 -21.61 -19.02
CA ARG A 91 -6.40 -20.82 -18.05
C ARG A 91 -7.15 -20.60 -16.75
N LEU A 92 -6.42 -20.20 -15.71
CA LEU A 92 -7.00 -19.99 -14.37
C LEU A 92 -7.37 -18.52 -14.13
N LEU A 93 -8.42 -18.28 -13.33
CA LEU A 93 -8.71 -16.95 -12.77
C LEU A 93 -7.84 -16.68 -11.51
N PRO A 94 -7.67 -15.41 -11.09
CA PRO A 94 -7.92 -14.20 -11.86
C PRO A 94 -6.94 -14.07 -13.05
N PRO A 95 -7.30 -13.36 -14.13
CA PRO A 95 -6.39 -13.14 -15.24
C PRO A 95 -5.20 -12.28 -14.80
N VAL A 96 -3.99 -12.73 -15.14
CA VAL A 96 -2.74 -12.03 -14.82
C VAL A 96 -2.06 -11.49 -16.09
N PRO A 97 -1.20 -10.45 -15.97
CA PRO A 97 -0.40 -9.94 -17.08
C PRO A 97 0.39 -11.05 -17.78
N CYS A 98 0.67 -10.87 -19.09
CA CYS A 98 1.36 -11.88 -19.92
C CYS A 98 2.64 -12.43 -19.29
N LEU A 99 3.42 -11.56 -18.63
CA LEU A 99 4.69 -11.89 -17.98
C LEU A 99 4.56 -12.88 -16.83
N LEU A 100 3.36 -13.04 -16.25
CA LEU A 100 3.10 -13.89 -15.07
C LEU A 100 2.08 -15.00 -15.35
N ARG A 101 1.64 -15.16 -16.61
CA ARG A 101 0.71 -16.23 -17.01
C ARG A 101 1.25 -17.64 -16.77
N TRP A 102 2.57 -17.79 -16.68
CA TRP A 102 3.22 -19.07 -16.40
C TRP A 102 2.92 -19.60 -14.99
N LEU A 103 2.43 -18.77 -14.05
CA LEU A 103 2.00 -19.22 -12.73
C LEU A 103 0.91 -20.29 -12.79
N ASP A 104 0.03 -20.23 -13.80
CA ASP A 104 -1.02 -21.24 -14.02
C ASP A 104 -0.45 -22.64 -14.19
N LYS A 105 0.80 -22.75 -14.66
CA LYS A 105 1.45 -24.02 -14.96
C LYS A 105 1.84 -24.81 -13.72
N ALA A 106 1.90 -24.19 -12.54
CA ALA A 106 2.14 -24.91 -11.29
C ALA A 106 1.03 -25.93 -10.96
N ALA A 107 -0.18 -25.71 -11.49
CA ALA A 107 -1.31 -26.60 -11.26
C ALA A 107 -1.52 -27.64 -12.38
N ILE A 108 -0.67 -27.67 -13.42
CA ILE A 108 -0.79 -28.63 -14.52
C ILE A 108 -0.38 -30.02 -14.03
N LEU A 109 -1.24 -31.00 -14.31
CA LEU A 109 -0.97 -32.42 -14.08
C LEU A 109 0.12 -32.90 -15.03
N GLU A 110 1.12 -33.61 -14.51
CA GLU A 110 2.06 -34.35 -15.35
C GLU A 110 1.34 -35.52 -16.03
N ALA A 111 1.76 -35.86 -17.25
CA ALA A 111 1.19 -37.00 -17.98
C ALA A 111 1.33 -38.30 -17.15
N GLU A 112 0.41 -39.24 -17.36
CA GLU A 112 0.19 -40.50 -16.60
C GLU A 112 1.42 -41.41 -16.34
N ASP A 113 2.61 -41.05 -16.83
CA ASP A 113 3.86 -41.81 -16.64
C ASP A 113 4.43 -41.75 -15.21
N SER A 114 3.89 -40.89 -14.34
CA SER A 114 4.26 -40.86 -12.92
C SER A 114 3.48 -41.91 -12.12
N ARG A 115 4.13 -43.00 -11.69
CA ARG A 115 3.60 -44.01 -10.74
C ARG A 115 3.25 -43.47 -9.34
N GLU A 116 3.35 -42.16 -9.14
CA GLU A 116 3.27 -41.47 -7.85
C GLU A 116 1.87 -40.86 -7.68
N SER A 117 1.20 -41.08 -6.54
CA SER A 117 -0.13 -40.53 -6.30
C SER A 117 -0.10 -38.99 -6.26
N LEU A 118 -1.18 -38.33 -6.68
CA LEU A 118 -1.26 -36.85 -6.73
C LEU A 118 -1.00 -36.19 -5.36
N GLU A 119 -1.45 -36.82 -4.28
CA GLU A 119 -1.18 -36.37 -2.91
C GLU A 119 0.31 -36.46 -2.55
N LEU A 120 1.01 -37.46 -3.07
CA LEU A 120 2.44 -37.63 -2.85
C LEU A 120 3.26 -36.64 -3.71
N GLN A 121 2.77 -36.28 -4.90
CA GLN A 121 3.34 -35.20 -5.71
C GLN A 121 3.14 -33.81 -5.07
N GLU A 122 1.97 -33.55 -4.46
CA GLU A 122 1.72 -32.34 -3.66
C GLU A 122 2.67 -32.29 -2.47
N LYS A 123 2.81 -33.41 -1.74
CA LYS A 123 3.73 -33.55 -0.60
C LYS A 123 5.20 -33.38 -0.99
N ASN A 124 5.58 -33.80 -2.19
CA ASN A 124 6.94 -33.67 -2.74
C ASN A 124 7.18 -32.31 -3.42
N GLU A 125 6.26 -31.34 -3.26
CA GLU A 125 6.35 -30.00 -3.84
C GLU A 125 6.44 -29.97 -5.38
N LYS A 126 5.92 -30.99 -6.07
CA LYS A 126 5.91 -31.07 -7.54
C LYS A 126 4.61 -30.58 -8.17
N LEU A 127 3.55 -30.45 -7.36
CA LEU A 127 2.20 -30.10 -7.81
C LEU A 127 1.54 -29.12 -6.84
N CYS A 128 0.81 -28.15 -7.37
CA CYS A 128 0.05 -27.17 -6.57
C CYS A 128 -1.43 -27.23 -6.94
N THR A 129 -2.32 -26.97 -5.98
CA THR A 129 -3.77 -26.97 -6.27
C THR A 129 -4.15 -25.67 -7.00
N VAL A 130 -5.13 -25.74 -7.90
CA VAL A 130 -5.68 -24.55 -8.61
C VAL A 130 -6.08 -23.43 -7.64
N LYS A 131 -6.67 -23.76 -6.50
CA LYS A 131 -7.03 -22.79 -5.46
C LYS A 131 -5.82 -22.00 -4.98
N GLU A 132 -4.69 -22.66 -4.74
CA GLU A 132 -3.49 -22.03 -4.22
C GLU A 132 -2.84 -21.11 -5.26
N VAL A 133 -2.80 -21.57 -6.51
CA VAL A 133 -2.30 -20.77 -7.63
C VAL A 133 -3.17 -19.53 -7.85
N SER A 134 -4.51 -19.69 -7.81
CA SER A 134 -5.47 -18.59 -7.89
C SER A 134 -5.28 -17.58 -6.74
N ASP A 135 -5.08 -18.06 -5.52
CA ASP A 135 -4.87 -17.22 -4.34
C ASP A 135 -3.58 -16.38 -4.49
N VAL A 136 -2.46 -16.98 -4.92
CA VAL A 136 -1.20 -16.25 -5.17
C VAL A 136 -1.33 -15.27 -6.33
N LYS A 137 -2.05 -15.66 -7.40
CA LYS A 137 -2.30 -14.76 -8.53
C LYS A 137 -3.09 -13.53 -8.17
N SER A 138 -3.94 -13.59 -7.14
CA SER A 138 -4.69 -12.42 -6.64
C SER A 138 -3.78 -11.29 -6.09
N LEU A 139 -2.53 -11.60 -5.72
CA LEU A 139 -1.56 -10.58 -5.29
C LEU A 139 -0.94 -9.81 -6.47
N VAL A 140 -0.90 -10.42 -7.67
CA VAL A 140 -0.19 -9.87 -8.83
C VAL A 140 -0.71 -8.49 -9.25
N PRO A 141 -2.04 -8.26 -9.37
CA PRO A 141 -2.55 -6.94 -9.74
C PRO A 141 -2.26 -5.86 -8.68
N MET A 142 -2.16 -6.23 -7.41
CA MET A 142 -1.74 -5.31 -6.34
C MET A 142 -0.27 -4.91 -6.53
N PHE A 143 0.63 -5.86 -6.79
CA PHE A 143 2.04 -5.53 -7.09
C PHE A 143 2.21 -4.63 -8.32
N CYS A 144 1.40 -4.84 -9.35
CA CYS A 144 1.40 -3.98 -10.53
C CYS A 144 0.91 -2.55 -10.21
N LEU A 145 0.01 -2.41 -9.23
CA LEU A 145 -0.49 -1.12 -8.76
C LEU A 145 0.55 -0.34 -7.94
N CYS A 146 1.57 -0.99 -7.35
CA CYS A 146 2.63 -0.33 -6.58
C CYS A 146 3.26 0.86 -7.32
N LEU A 147 3.48 0.72 -8.63
CA LEU A 147 4.09 1.79 -9.44
C LEU A 147 3.26 3.08 -9.44
N ALA A 148 1.94 2.97 -9.36
CA ALA A 148 1.05 4.13 -9.34
C ALA A 148 1.15 4.93 -8.02
N PHE A 149 1.61 4.31 -6.94
CA PHE A 149 1.77 4.97 -5.63
C PHE A 149 3.13 5.62 -5.42
N PHE A 150 4.02 5.57 -6.40
CA PHE A 150 5.37 6.10 -6.26
C PHE A 150 5.41 7.57 -5.86
N GLY A 151 4.57 8.42 -6.48
CA GLY A 151 4.46 9.84 -6.13
C GLY A 151 4.02 10.07 -4.69
N TYR A 152 3.06 9.26 -4.21
CA TYR A 152 2.59 9.30 -2.83
C TYR A 152 3.70 8.88 -1.85
N SER A 153 4.40 7.79 -2.13
CA SER A 153 5.49 7.30 -1.28
C SER A 153 6.64 8.32 -1.18
N LEU A 154 6.93 9.06 -2.27
CA LEU A 154 7.89 10.15 -2.24
C LEU A 154 7.41 11.31 -1.37
N LEU A 155 6.13 11.68 -1.43
CA LEU A 155 5.53 12.68 -0.53
C LEU A 155 5.61 12.26 0.94
N LEU A 156 5.45 10.97 1.26
CA LEU A 156 5.65 10.48 2.62
C LEU A 156 7.10 10.55 3.10
N ALA A 157 8.06 10.49 2.17
CA ALA A 157 9.46 10.66 2.51
C ALA A 157 9.77 12.10 2.95
N THR A 158 9.09 13.09 2.36
CA THR A 158 9.29 14.52 2.69
C THR A 158 8.76 14.88 4.06
N GLU A 159 7.75 14.16 4.56
CA GLU A 159 7.16 14.38 5.89
C GLU A 159 8.19 14.33 7.02
N ASN A 160 9.02 13.28 7.04
CA ASN A 160 9.96 13.04 8.14
C ASN A 160 11.32 13.72 7.93
N THR A 161 11.48 14.44 6.82
CA THR A 161 12.73 15.07 6.40
C THR A 161 12.53 16.56 6.17
N PHE A 162 12.14 16.95 4.95
CA PHE A 162 12.03 18.35 4.54
C PHE A 162 10.94 19.11 5.29
N PHE A 163 9.80 18.50 5.62
CA PHE A 163 8.74 19.17 6.38
C PHE A 163 9.21 19.48 7.81
N ILE A 164 9.94 18.57 8.45
CA ILE A 164 10.54 18.80 9.77
C ILE A 164 11.63 19.87 9.67
N SER A 165 12.46 19.84 8.62
CA SER A 165 13.50 20.83 8.39
C SER A 165 12.92 22.24 8.16
N GLN A 166 11.80 22.36 7.43
CA GLN A 166 11.07 23.62 7.30
C GLN A 166 10.55 24.10 8.66
N ALA A 167 9.93 23.21 9.43
CA ALA A 167 9.37 23.55 10.74
C ALA A 167 10.43 24.00 11.74
N SER A 168 11.64 23.42 11.72
CA SER A 168 12.74 23.80 12.60
C SER A 168 13.37 25.16 12.26
N ASN A 169 13.26 25.62 11.01
CA ASN A 169 13.80 26.90 10.56
C ASN A 169 12.80 28.06 10.62
N MET A 170 11.55 27.80 10.98
CA MET A 170 10.48 28.80 11.09
C MET A 170 10.28 29.29 12.52
N ARG A 171 9.70 30.48 12.69
CA ARG A 171 9.42 31.04 14.02
C ARG A 171 8.29 30.26 14.68
N SER A 172 8.60 29.66 15.83
CA SER A 172 7.61 28.95 16.63
C SER A 172 6.62 29.93 17.27
N ASN A 173 5.34 29.72 17.00
CA ASN A 173 4.23 30.60 17.36
C ASN A 173 2.94 29.84 17.70
N ILE A 174 2.88 28.51 17.53
CA ILE A 174 1.66 27.73 17.77
C ILE A 174 1.54 27.34 19.24
N THR A 175 2.65 26.96 19.86
CA THR A 175 2.69 26.54 21.26
C THR A 175 3.59 27.45 22.07
N THR A 176 3.13 27.82 23.26
CA THR A 176 3.90 28.62 24.24
C THR A 176 5.16 27.89 24.72
N SER A 177 5.23 26.57 24.51
CA SER A 177 6.33 25.70 24.91
C SER A 177 7.36 25.43 23.80
N HIS A 178 7.31 26.13 22.66
CA HIS A 178 8.22 25.94 21.52
C HIS A 178 8.23 24.50 20.94
N ASN A 179 7.07 23.84 20.98
CA ASN A 179 6.89 22.43 20.62
C ASN A 179 6.13 22.22 19.30
N ASP A 180 6.20 23.20 18.41
CA ASP A 180 5.35 23.26 17.21
C ASP A 180 5.55 22.08 16.26
N ILE A 181 6.74 21.51 16.17
CA ILE A 181 7.01 20.32 15.35
C ILE A 181 6.16 19.13 15.82
N SER A 182 6.16 18.87 17.14
CA SER A 182 5.36 17.80 17.73
C SER A 182 3.86 18.02 17.50
N PHE A 183 3.42 19.28 17.58
CA PHE A 183 2.03 19.66 17.29
C PHE A 183 1.65 19.44 15.82
N LEU A 184 2.47 19.88 14.86
CA LEU A 184 2.22 19.69 13.41
C LEU A 184 2.14 18.20 13.03
N VAL A 185 3.03 17.41 13.61
CA VAL A 185 3.06 15.96 13.43
C VAL A 185 1.82 15.30 14.06
N LEU A 186 1.37 15.77 15.23
CA LEU A 186 0.12 15.33 15.84
C LEU A 186 -1.10 15.67 14.98
N ILE A 187 -1.16 16.87 14.39
CA ILE A 187 -2.21 17.27 13.46
C ILE A 187 -2.31 16.31 12.29
N THR A 188 -1.17 15.83 11.76
CA THR A 188 -1.15 14.85 10.67
C THR A 188 -1.78 13.52 11.08
N VAL A 189 -1.49 13.05 12.30
CA VAL A 189 -2.09 11.81 12.83
C VAL A 189 -3.59 11.98 13.07
N ILE A 190 -4.01 13.06 13.71
CA ILE A 190 -5.43 13.35 13.98
C ILE A 190 -6.21 13.43 12.67
N THR A 191 -5.70 14.18 11.68
CA THR A 191 -6.38 14.33 10.39
C THR A 191 -6.40 13.02 9.59
N ARG A 192 -5.35 12.20 9.66
CA ARG A 192 -5.35 10.84 9.08
C ARG A 192 -6.44 9.97 9.69
N ASP A 193 -6.48 9.88 11.01
CA ASP A 193 -7.40 8.97 11.71
C ASP A 193 -8.85 9.48 11.59
N ALA A 194 -9.09 10.79 11.71
CA ALA A 194 -10.39 11.40 11.44
C ALA A 194 -10.87 11.11 10.01
N THR A 195 -10.00 11.26 9.01
CA THR A 195 -10.34 10.95 7.60
C THR A 195 -10.71 9.49 7.42
N ARG A 196 -10.00 8.55 8.07
CA ARG A 196 -10.35 7.13 8.04
C ARG A 196 -11.70 6.85 8.67
N THR A 197 -11.96 7.42 9.85
CA THR A 197 -13.25 7.27 10.55
C THR A 197 -14.40 7.83 9.72
N ILE A 198 -14.25 9.03 9.14
CA ILE A 198 -15.27 9.64 8.28
C ILE A 198 -15.55 8.75 7.06
N CYS A 199 -14.52 8.26 6.38
CA CYS A 199 -14.71 7.35 5.23
C CYS A 199 -15.39 6.03 5.63
N HIS A 200 -15.06 5.50 6.80
CA HIS A 200 -15.71 4.29 7.33
C HIS A 200 -17.20 4.55 7.62
N ILE A 201 -17.53 5.65 8.30
CA ILE A 201 -18.92 6.06 8.56
C ILE A 201 -19.70 6.23 7.25
N ILE A 202 -19.12 6.91 6.26
CA ILE A 202 -19.75 7.10 4.94
C ILE A 202 -20.00 5.74 4.26
N SER A 203 -19.02 4.83 4.30
CA SER A 203 -19.15 3.50 3.70
C SER A 203 -20.25 2.68 4.37
N CYS A 204 -20.31 2.68 5.71
CA CYS A 204 -21.35 2.02 6.49
C CYS A 204 -22.74 2.64 6.24
N ALA A 205 -22.83 3.96 6.17
CA ALA A 205 -24.08 4.66 5.89
C ALA A 205 -24.61 4.30 4.49
N ILE A 206 -23.74 4.31 3.46
CA ILE A 206 -24.12 3.92 2.10
C ILE A 206 -24.56 2.44 2.04
N GLY A 207 -23.88 1.56 2.76
CA GLY A 207 -24.27 0.15 2.88
C GLY A 207 -25.64 -0.02 3.54
N HIS A 208 -25.91 0.71 4.62
CA HIS A 208 -27.19 0.64 5.34
C HIS A 208 -28.38 1.20 4.52
N PHE A 209 -28.14 2.17 3.62
CA PHE A 209 -29.18 2.71 2.73
C PHE A 209 -29.43 1.85 1.48
N LYS A 210 -28.57 0.87 1.16
CA LYS A 210 -28.75 -0.03 0.01
C LYS A 210 -29.34 -1.38 0.44
N ILE A 211 -30.61 -1.62 0.06
CA ILE A 211 -31.39 -2.87 0.25
C ILE A 211 -30.88 -4.08 -0.59
N PHE A 212 -29.71 -4.01 -1.25
CA PHE A 212 -29.24 -5.07 -2.16
C PHE A 212 -27.88 -5.65 -1.74
N SER A 213 -27.89 -6.71 -0.92
CA SER A 213 -26.71 -7.46 -0.45
C SER A 213 -25.89 -8.16 -1.53
N CYS A 214 -26.32 -8.19 -2.80
CA CYS A 214 -25.62 -8.94 -3.85
C CYS A 214 -24.54 -8.09 -4.59
N ILE A 215 -24.55 -6.76 -4.45
CA ILE A 215 -23.64 -5.82 -5.18
C ILE A 215 -22.47 -5.34 -4.28
N ASP A 216 -22.33 -5.89 -3.07
CA ASP A 216 -21.43 -5.35 -2.04
C ASP A 216 -19.96 -5.32 -2.46
N ASN A 217 -19.42 -6.42 -2.98
CA ASN A 217 -17.99 -6.48 -3.31
C ASN A 217 -17.59 -5.56 -4.47
N VAL A 218 -18.46 -5.37 -5.47
CA VAL A 218 -18.19 -4.48 -6.61
C VAL A 218 -18.31 -3.01 -6.20
N CYS A 219 -19.30 -2.66 -5.37
CA CYS A 219 -19.43 -1.32 -4.81
C CYS A 219 -18.22 -0.98 -3.92
N ASN A 220 -17.78 -1.91 -3.08
CA ASN A 220 -16.66 -1.72 -2.17
C ASN A 220 -15.33 -1.50 -2.93
N LYS A 221 -15.08 -2.28 -4.01
CA LYS A 221 -13.91 -2.07 -4.87
C LYS A 221 -13.92 -0.69 -5.55
N LYS A 222 -15.05 -0.27 -6.11
CA LYS A 222 -15.19 1.06 -6.75
C LYS A 222 -15.01 2.19 -5.74
N ALA A 223 -15.57 2.05 -4.54
CA ALA A 223 -15.39 3.00 -3.44
C ALA A 223 -13.92 3.09 -3.00
N ALA A 224 -13.23 1.95 -2.88
CA ALA A 224 -11.80 1.91 -2.55
C ALA A 224 -10.94 2.63 -3.60
N ILE A 225 -11.19 2.38 -4.88
CA ILE A 225 -10.47 3.04 -5.99
C ILE A 225 -10.76 4.54 -6.02
N ALA A 226 -12.02 4.95 -5.83
CA ALA A 226 -12.38 6.37 -5.77
C ALA A 226 -11.71 7.07 -4.58
N ARG A 227 -11.66 6.41 -3.42
CA ARG A 227 -10.97 6.91 -2.22
C ARG A 227 -9.48 7.08 -2.46
N ILE A 228 -8.82 6.12 -3.11
CA ILE A 228 -7.40 6.23 -3.51
C ILE A 228 -7.21 7.41 -4.49
N GLY A 229 -8.07 7.51 -5.51
CA GLY A 229 -8.02 8.59 -6.49
C GLY A 229 -8.13 9.98 -5.85
N LEU A 230 -9.11 10.16 -4.95
CA LEU A 230 -9.27 11.39 -4.17
C LEU A 230 -8.03 11.68 -3.31
N GLY A 231 -7.48 10.63 -2.68
CA GLY A 231 -6.25 10.73 -1.91
C GLY A 231 -5.07 11.24 -2.74
N MET A 232 -4.88 10.76 -3.96
CA MET A 232 -3.81 11.25 -4.84
C MET A 232 -4.04 12.69 -5.32
N VAL A 233 -5.29 13.11 -5.53
CA VAL A 233 -5.60 14.53 -5.76
C VAL A 233 -5.20 15.37 -4.55
N CYS A 234 -5.52 14.90 -3.34
CA CYS A 234 -5.06 15.55 -2.10
C CYS A 234 -3.53 15.58 -1.99
N ALA A 235 -2.81 14.56 -2.49
CA ALA A 235 -1.34 14.55 -2.52
C ALA A 235 -0.77 15.67 -3.43
N ILE A 236 -1.41 15.91 -4.59
CA ILE A 236 -1.06 17.03 -5.47
C ILE A 236 -1.30 18.36 -4.76
N ILE A 237 -2.50 18.54 -4.17
CA ILE A 237 -2.85 19.75 -3.43
C ILE A 237 -1.87 19.99 -2.27
N CYS A 238 -1.54 18.95 -1.51
CA CYS A 238 -0.56 19.01 -0.42
C CYS A 238 0.80 19.49 -0.92
N SER A 239 1.27 18.98 -2.06
CA SER A 239 2.54 19.39 -2.66
C SER A 239 2.52 20.84 -3.14
N LEU A 240 1.40 21.30 -3.70
CA LEU A 240 1.20 22.69 -4.13
C LEU A 240 1.14 23.66 -2.94
N ILE A 241 0.48 23.28 -1.85
CA ILE A 241 0.48 24.05 -0.60
C ILE A 241 1.91 24.16 -0.07
N ALA A 242 2.65 23.05 0.01
CA ALA A 242 4.04 23.06 0.47
C ALA A 242 4.94 23.95 -0.39
N TRP A 243 4.74 23.92 -1.71
CA TRP A 243 5.41 24.83 -2.65
C TRP A 243 5.08 26.30 -2.35
N GLN A 244 3.80 26.65 -2.18
CA GLN A 244 3.38 28.02 -1.88
C GLN A 244 3.96 28.53 -0.56
N VAL A 245 3.92 27.70 0.48
CA VAL A 245 4.49 28.02 1.79
C VAL A 245 6.00 28.26 1.69
N GLU A 246 6.71 27.43 0.93
CA GLU A 246 8.15 27.56 0.73
C GLU A 246 8.53 28.81 -0.08
N VAL A 247 7.79 29.11 -1.16
CA VAL A 247 7.96 30.37 -1.89
C VAL A 247 7.72 31.58 -0.98
N GLY A 248 6.70 31.51 -0.11
CA GLY A 248 6.45 32.51 0.90
C GLY A 248 7.61 32.64 1.89
N ARG A 249 8.18 31.52 2.35
CA ARG A 249 9.33 31.49 3.28
C ARG A 249 10.57 32.12 2.69
N LEU A 250 10.93 31.76 1.45
CA LEU A 250 12.11 32.29 0.76
C LEU A 250 12.01 33.81 0.50
N LYS A 251 10.81 34.30 0.13
CA LYS A 251 10.58 35.74 -0.07
C LYS A 251 10.80 36.56 1.20
N VAL A 252 10.34 36.06 2.35
CA VAL A 252 10.44 36.79 3.61
C VAL A 252 11.86 36.66 4.20
N SER A 253 12.54 35.53 4.03
CA SER A 253 13.94 35.34 4.43
C SER A 253 14.93 36.31 3.75
N THR A 254 14.55 36.91 2.62
CA THR A 254 15.38 37.93 1.94
C THR A 254 15.40 39.25 2.72
N TYR A 255 14.43 39.46 3.61
CA TYR A 255 14.36 40.60 4.52
C TYR A 255 14.79 40.11 5.92
N GLU A 256 16.05 40.38 6.29
CA GLU A 256 16.86 39.72 7.34
C GLU A 256 16.22 39.48 8.73
N ASP A 257 15.03 40.00 9.04
CA ASP A 257 14.48 39.98 10.41
C ASP A 257 13.05 39.40 10.53
N ARG A 258 12.56 38.71 9.50
CA ARG A 258 11.19 38.12 9.53
C ARG A 258 11.20 36.64 9.18
N ARG A 259 11.38 35.76 10.15
CA ARG A 259 11.06 34.33 9.96
C ARG A 259 9.55 34.13 9.86
N ASN A 260 9.10 33.38 8.85
CA ASN A 260 7.70 32.98 8.75
C ASN A 260 7.29 32.11 9.94
N SER A 261 6.04 32.25 10.35
CA SER A 261 5.46 31.48 11.45
C SER A 261 5.20 30.03 11.06
N THR A 262 5.47 29.09 11.97
CA THR A 262 5.10 27.66 11.86
C THR A 262 3.61 27.43 11.58
N VAL A 263 2.74 28.41 11.88
CA VAL A 263 1.30 28.39 11.53
C VAL A 263 1.09 28.20 10.03
N ALA A 264 1.96 28.75 9.18
CA ALA A 264 1.86 28.60 7.72
C ALA A 264 2.05 27.15 7.25
N LEU A 265 2.63 26.27 8.08
CA LEU A 265 2.78 24.85 7.77
C LEU A 265 1.52 24.03 8.10
N LEU A 266 0.56 24.55 8.88
CA LEU A 266 -0.64 23.79 9.25
C LEU A 266 -1.39 23.21 8.03
N PRO A 267 -1.63 23.98 6.94
CA PRO A 267 -2.37 23.45 5.80
C PRO A 267 -1.68 22.27 5.11
N GLN A 268 -0.34 22.27 4.97
CA GLN A 268 0.39 21.15 4.36
C GLN A 268 0.40 19.91 5.25
N PHE A 269 0.52 20.05 6.58
CA PHE A 269 0.48 18.90 7.50
C PHE A 269 -0.95 18.31 7.58
N SER A 270 -1.99 19.14 7.59
CA SER A 270 -3.38 18.66 7.53
C SER A 270 -3.71 17.98 6.20
N ALA A 271 -3.32 18.57 5.07
CA ALA A 271 -3.52 17.98 3.75
C ALA A 271 -2.78 16.64 3.60
N LEU A 272 -1.58 16.53 4.17
CA LEU A 272 -0.81 15.28 4.21
C LEU A 272 -1.56 14.20 5.01
N GLY A 273 -2.11 14.53 6.19
CA GLY A 273 -2.87 13.58 6.99
C GLY A 273 -4.15 13.10 6.29
N ILE A 274 -4.89 14.01 5.65
CA ILE A 274 -6.05 13.67 4.80
C ILE A 274 -5.63 12.71 3.68
N THR A 275 -4.54 13.03 2.98
CA THR A 275 -3.97 12.19 1.91
C THR A 275 -3.67 10.77 2.41
N LYS A 276 -2.99 10.64 3.55
CA LYS A 276 -2.71 9.34 4.20
C LYS A 276 -3.98 8.57 4.53
N GLY A 277 -4.94 9.25 5.16
CA GLY A 277 -6.20 8.62 5.58
C GLY A 277 -7.02 8.09 4.40
N LEU A 278 -7.00 8.81 3.27
CA LEU A 278 -7.65 8.38 2.03
C LEU A 278 -6.90 7.23 1.36
N ILE A 279 -5.61 7.39 1.08
CA ILE A 279 -4.83 6.40 0.31
C ILE A 279 -4.65 5.11 1.09
N GLU A 280 -4.18 5.15 2.34
CA GLU A 280 -3.87 3.93 3.10
C GLU A 280 -5.14 3.12 3.39
N GLY A 281 -6.23 3.79 3.80
CA GLY A 281 -7.50 3.10 3.98
C GLY A 281 -8.14 2.65 2.66
N GLY A 282 -7.83 3.31 1.55
CA GLY A 282 -8.25 2.86 0.22
C GLY A 282 -7.48 1.62 -0.24
N ILE A 283 -6.17 1.57 0.01
CA ILE A 283 -5.30 0.40 -0.26
C ILE A 283 -5.80 -0.80 0.53
N GLU A 284 -6.02 -0.65 1.83
CA GLU A 284 -6.51 -1.73 2.71
C GLU A 284 -7.84 -2.31 2.20
N ASN A 285 -8.82 -1.45 1.90
CA ASN A 285 -10.11 -1.90 1.35
C ASN A 285 -9.97 -2.57 -0.01
N LEU A 286 -9.08 -2.06 -0.87
CA LEU A 286 -8.81 -2.67 -2.18
C LEU A 286 -8.13 -4.03 -2.02
N PHE A 287 -7.18 -4.15 -1.09
CA PHE A 287 -6.47 -5.39 -0.79
C PHE A 287 -7.45 -6.45 -0.30
N HIS A 288 -8.27 -6.16 0.72
CA HIS A 288 -9.24 -7.12 1.23
C HIS A 288 -10.36 -7.44 0.23
N GLY A 289 -10.71 -6.51 -0.66
CA GLY A 289 -11.71 -6.75 -1.71
C GLY A 289 -11.20 -7.58 -2.89
N HIS A 290 -9.90 -7.55 -3.18
CA HIS A 290 -9.30 -8.16 -4.38
C HIS A 290 -8.48 -9.42 -4.08
N VAL A 291 -7.75 -9.43 -2.96
CA VAL A 291 -6.85 -10.51 -2.57
C VAL A 291 -7.61 -11.60 -1.82
N ALA A 292 -7.27 -12.86 -2.10
CA ALA A 292 -7.85 -14.01 -1.40
C ALA A 292 -7.63 -13.93 0.11
N LYS A 293 -8.63 -14.34 0.90
CA LYS A 293 -8.58 -14.28 2.37
C LYS A 293 -7.36 -15.02 2.96
N SER A 294 -6.91 -16.09 2.31
CA SER A 294 -5.71 -16.84 2.69
C SER A 294 -4.43 -15.98 2.68
N MET A 295 -4.41 -14.88 1.93
CA MET A 295 -3.26 -13.99 1.73
C MET A 295 -3.42 -12.63 2.44
N TRP A 296 -4.47 -12.42 3.24
CA TRP A 296 -4.69 -11.16 3.97
C TRP A 296 -3.58 -10.83 4.97
N SER A 297 -2.81 -11.83 5.43
CA SER A 297 -1.63 -11.61 6.26
C SER A 297 -0.56 -10.70 5.63
N PHE A 298 -0.63 -10.46 4.32
CA PHE A 298 0.31 -9.60 3.59
C PHE A 298 -0.15 -8.15 3.42
N ASP A 299 -1.32 -7.74 3.92
CA ASP A 299 -1.80 -6.36 3.75
C ASP A 299 -0.81 -5.32 4.30
N ASP A 300 -0.39 -5.48 5.56
CA ASP A 300 0.58 -4.58 6.18
C ASP A 300 1.93 -4.61 5.48
N ALA A 301 2.42 -5.80 5.13
CA ALA A 301 3.68 -5.97 4.40
C ALA A 301 3.63 -5.29 3.02
N TYR A 302 2.50 -5.36 2.33
CA TYR A 302 2.27 -4.70 1.05
C TYR A 302 2.26 -3.18 1.20
N LYS A 303 1.53 -2.63 2.19
CA LYS A 303 1.52 -1.19 2.48
C LYS A 303 2.93 -0.66 2.76
N GLU A 304 3.69 -1.36 3.59
CA GLU A 304 5.07 -0.99 3.90
C GLU A 304 6.01 -1.13 2.69
N LEU A 305 5.82 -2.14 1.83
CA LEU A 305 6.58 -2.27 0.59
C LEU A 305 6.34 -1.07 -0.35
N VAL A 306 5.08 -0.68 -0.53
CA VAL A 306 4.70 0.47 -1.37
C VAL A 306 5.31 1.75 -0.84
N ILE A 307 5.16 2.01 0.47
CA ILE A 307 5.66 3.23 1.11
C ILE A 307 7.19 3.23 1.14
N GLY A 308 7.80 2.12 1.55
CA GLY A 308 9.24 1.96 1.68
C GLY A 308 9.98 2.09 0.36
N SER A 309 9.47 1.49 -0.72
CA SER A 309 10.10 1.58 -2.04
C SER A 309 10.24 3.02 -2.55
N GLY A 310 9.20 3.86 -2.39
CA GLY A 310 9.32 5.27 -2.77
C GLY A 310 10.17 6.10 -1.81
N LYS A 311 10.18 5.78 -0.51
CA LYS A 311 11.11 6.41 0.45
C LYS A 311 12.58 6.15 0.10
N LEU A 312 12.93 4.95 -0.36
CA LEU A 312 14.29 4.65 -0.82
C LEU A 312 14.67 5.47 -2.06
N MET A 313 13.69 5.77 -2.91
CA MET A 313 13.90 6.47 -4.18
C MET A 313 14.08 7.99 -4.03
N ILE A 314 13.87 8.55 -2.83
CA ILE A 314 14.23 9.96 -2.57
C ILE A 314 15.75 10.17 -2.67
N ILE A 315 16.55 9.16 -2.31
CA ILE A 315 18.02 9.24 -2.31
C ILE A 315 18.56 9.52 -3.72
N PRO A 316 18.28 8.67 -4.75
CA PRO A 316 18.75 8.95 -6.10
C PRO A 316 18.16 10.24 -6.67
N LEU A 317 16.93 10.61 -6.29
CA LEU A 317 16.33 11.88 -6.74
C LEU A 317 17.10 13.09 -6.22
N VAL A 318 17.46 13.09 -4.94
CA VAL A 318 18.25 14.15 -4.30
C VAL A 318 19.66 14.22 -4.91
N LEU A 319 20.30 13.07 -5.11
CA LEU A 319 21.64 13.00 -5.70
C LEU A 319 21.68 13.42 -7.16
N SER A 320 20.60 13.21 -7.92
CA SER A 320 20.55 13.56 -9.34
C SER A 320 20.44 15.07 -9.56
N ILE A 321 19.95 15.82 -8.58
CA ILE A 321 19.72 17.27 -8.72
C ILE A 321 20.35 17.99 -7.52
N PRO A 322 21.68 17.97 -7.38
CA PRO A 322 22.37 18.58 -6.23
C PRO A 322 22.13 20.09 -6.17
N SER A 323 21.86 20.74 -7.31
CA SER A 323 21.56 22.18 -7.39
C SER A 323 20.34 22.64 -6.57
N TRP A 324 19.47 21.72 -6.13
CA TRP A 324 18.30 22.04 -5.31
C TRP A 324 18.57 21.92 -3.80
N PHE A 325 19.63 21.23 -3.39
CA PHE A 325 19.90 20.90 -2.00
C PHE A 325 21.24 21.51 -1.59
N GLY A 326 21.18 22.61 -0.84
CA GLY A 326 22.36 23.27 -0.27
C GLY A 326 22.63 22.81 1.16
N ASP A 327 23.73 23.29 1.75
CA ASP A 327 24.12 22.96 3.13
C ASP A 327 23.15 23.50 4.18
N THR A 328 22.39 24.53 3.84
CA THR A 328 21.35 25.14 4.69
C THR A 328 19.99 25.13 4.01
N LEU A 329 18.91 25.23 4.79
CA LEU A 329 17.56 25.32 4.23
C LEU A 329 17.37 26.57 3.36
N ASP A 330 18.04 27.67 3.71
CA ASP A 330 17.93 28.94 2.99
C ASP A 330 18.69 28.94 1.65
N SER A 331 19.76 28.14 1.56
CA SER A 331 20.47 27.91 0.29
C SER A 331 19.80 26.84 -0.58
N SER A 332 18.86 26.08 -0.01
CA SER A 332 18.12 25.02 -0.71
C SER A 332 16.92 25.57 -1.48
N ARG A 333 16.65 24.98 -2.64
CA ARG A 333 15.50 25.29 -3.51
C ARG A 333 14.39 24.26 -3.36
N LEU A 334 13.90 24.11 -2.13
CA LEU A 334 12.79 23.22 -1.82
C LEU A 334 11.49 23.62 -2.52
N ASP A 335 11.36 24.89 -2.90
CA ASP A 335 10.27 25.38 -3.74
C ASP A 335 10.19 24.61 -5.06
N LYS A 336 11.33 24.46 -5.76
CA LYS A 336 11.41 23.70 -7.02
C LYS A 336 11.12 22.22 -6.79
N PHE A 337 11.61 21.67 -5.68
CA PHE A 337 11.38 20.28 -5.32
C PHE A 337 9.89 19.98 -5.07
N TYR A 338 9.19 20.79 -4.26
CA TYR A 338 7.77 20.59 -3.99
C TYR A 338 6.88 20.78 -5.22
N LEU A 339 7.22 21.73 -6.09
CA LEU A 339 6.52 21.89 -7.36
C LEU A 339 6.70 20.64 -8.25
N THR A 340 7.92 20.13 -8.36
CA THR A 340 8.23 18.91 -9.11
C THR A 340 7.50 17.70 -8.51
N LEU A 341 7.45 17.61 -7.19
CA LEU A 341 6.71 16.56 -6.49
C LEU A 341 5.20 16.62 -6.79
N GLY A 342 4.62 17.82 -6.88
CA GLY A 342 3.23 18.01 -7.30
C GLY A 342 2.98 17.55 -8.74
N ILE A 343 3.86 17.92 -9.67
CA ILE A 343 3.80 17.47 -11.07
C ILE A 343 3.93 15.94 -11.15
N LEU A 344 4.86 15.36 -10.41
CA LEU A 344 5.09 13.92 -10.38
C LEU A 344 3.87 13.17 -9.81
N ASN A 345 3.26 13.67 -8.74
CA ASN A 345 2.01 13.13 -8.22
C ASN A 345 0.87 13.22 -9.24
N ALA A 346 0.80 14.29 -10.04
CA ALA A 346 -0.18 14.40 -11.12
C ALA A 346 0.05 13.36 -12.22
N VAL A 347 1.30 13.11 -12.61
CA VAL A 347 1.65 12.04 -13.57
C VAL A 347 1.26 10.67 -13.02
N PHE A 348 1.57 10.36 -11.76
CA PHE A 348 1.20 9.08 -11.16
C PHE A 348 -0.30 8.92 -10.94
N LEU A 349 -1.05 10.00 -10.71
CA LEU A 349 -2.51 9.98 -10.75
C LEU A 349 -3.03 9.56 -12.13
N LEU A 350 -2.44 10.05 -13.23
CA LEU A 350 -2.82 9.61 -14.59
C LEU A 350 -2.50 8.12 -14.81
N VAL A 351 -1.34 7.65 -14.34
CA VAL A 351 -0.97 6.23 -14.38
C VAL A 351 -1.99 5.38 -13.61
N PHE A 352 -2.38 5.82 -12.41
CA PHE A 352 -3.43 5.17 -11.62
C PHE A 352 -4.78 5.17 -12.34
N CYS A 353 -5.21 6.30 -12.93
CA CYS A 353 -6.44 6.38 -13.68
C CYS A 353 -6.42 5.40 -14.86
N PHE A 354 -5.32 5.34 -15.61
CA PHE A 354 -5.17 4.38 -16.71
C PHE A 354 -5.24 2.93 -16.21
N TYR A 355 -4.56 2.61 -15.11
CA TYR A 355 -4.56 1.27 -14.53
C TYR A 355 -5.92 0.87 -13.97
N SER A 356 -6.56 1.75 -13.19
CA SER A 356 -7.90 1.52 -12.63
C SER A 356 -8.95 1.34 -13.72
N LEU A 357 -8.91 2.13 -14.81
CA LEU A 357 -9.80 1.95 -15.95
C LEU A 357 -9.58 0.62 -16.68
N LYS A 358 -8.33 0.16 -16.83
CA LYS A 358 -8.02 -1.09 -17.54
C LYS A 358 -8.23 -2.36 -16.70
N TYR A 359 -7.90 -2.33 -15.41
CA TYR A 359 -7.91 -3.52 -14.55
C TYR A 359 -9.20 -3.63 -13.74
N ALA A 360 -9.64 -2.55 -13.07
CA ALA A 360 -10.79 -2.65 -12.15
C ALA A 360 -12.13 -2.76 -12.87
N TYR A 361 -12.26 -2.23 -14.09
CA TYR A 361 -13.49 -2.37 -14.89
C TYR A 361 -13.57 -3.68 -15.69
N LYS A 362 -12.43 -4.32 -15.99
CA LYS A 362 -12.42 -5.60 -16.73
C LYS A 362 -12.71 -6.81 -15.86
N GLU A 363 -12.32 -6.80 -14.59
CA GLU A 363 -12.67 -7.88 -13.64
C GLU A 363 -14.16 -7.99 -13.33
N VAL A 364 -14.95 -6.95 -13.63
CA VAL A 364 -16.41 -6.94 -13.43
C VAL A 364 -17.17 -7.56 -14.62
N ARG A 365 -16.50 -7.91 -15.73
CA ARG A 365 -17.14 -8.59 -16.87
C ARG A 365 -16.49 -9.94 -17.23
N PRO A 366 -16.75 -11.00 -16.47
CA PRO A 366 -16.74 -12.34 -17.05
C PRO A 366 -18.00 -13.17 -16.78
N GLU A 367 -19.07 -12.60 -16.20
CA GLU A 367 -20.37 -13.27 -16.11
C GLU A 367 -21.45 -12.28 -16.48
N ASP A 368 -22.05 -12.50 -17.65
CA ASP A 368 -23.45 -12.27 -18.01
C ASP A 368 -23.55 -12.50 -19.53
N ASP A 369 -23.38 -13.76 -19.95
CA ASP A 369 -24.14 -14.23 -21.11
C ASP A 369 -25.33 -14.97 -20.50
N PRO A 370 -26.57 -14.49 -20.66
CA PRO A 370 -27.73 -15.17 -20.11
C PRO A 370 -27.80 -16.56 -20.72
N ALA A 371 -28.07 -17.55 -19.87
CA ALA A 371 -28.42 -18.88 -20.31
C ALA A 371 -29.46 -18.77 -21.42
N ILE A 372 -29.12 -19.28 -22.59
CA ILE A 372 -30.09 -19.57 -23.63
C ILE A 372 -30.95 -20.71 -23.06
N GLU A 373 -32.08 -20.36 -22.47
CA GLU A 373 -33.23 -21.26 -22.36
C GLU A 373 -33.80 -21.41 -23.77
N ASP A 374 -33.42 -22.52 -24.41
CA ASP A 374 -34.26 -23.48 -25.15
C ASP A 374 -33.47 -24.19 -26.27
#